data_AF-A0A7W8G9B6-F1
#
_entry.id   AF-A0A7W8G9B6-F1
#
_cell.length_a   1.000
_cell.length_b   1.000
_cell.length_c   1.000
_cell.angle_alpha   90.00
_cell.angle_beta   90.00
_cell.angle_gamma   90.00
#
_symmetry.space_group_name_H-M   'P 1'
#
loop_
_entity.id
_entity.type
_entity.pdbx_description
1 polymer ?
#
loop_
_entity_poly.entity_id
_entity_poly.type
_entity_poly.pdbx_seq_one_letter_code
_entity_poly.pdbx_strand_id
1 'polypeptide(L)'
;MSDKKFTKIDCKELKLGMRFSAPVFFDDGENMFLGEEKALKNYHINAIQRWNIEYLLTYGHLVTDGKEPTSDSLYMLEDLEEVEEL
;
A
#
# COMPACT_ATOMS: atom_id res chain seq x y z
N MET A 1 -6.27 22.93 -10.90
CA MET A 1 -5.85 21.72 -10.16
C MET A 1 -6.29 20.54 -11.01
N SER A 2 -5.42 19.59 -11.31
CA SER A 2 -5.80 18.45 -12.18
C SER A 2 -6.85 17.60 -11.47
N ASP A 3 -8.02 17.41 -12.09
CA ASP A 3 -9.04 16.50 -11.58
C ASP A 3 -8.48 15.08 -11.55
N LYS A 4 -8.28 14.54 -10.34
CA LYS A 4 -7.80 13.16 -10.17
C LYS A 4 -8.96 12.22 -10.46
N LYS A 5 -8.78 11.35 -11.45
CA LYS A 5 -9.75 10.29 -11.74
C LYS A 5 -9.43 9.06 -10.88
N PHE A 6 -10.16 8.90 -9.79
CA PHE A 6 -10.02 7.73 -8.92
C PHE A 6 -10.62 6.46 -9.56
N THR A 7 -9.96 5.35 -9.28
CA THR A 7 -10.36 3.97 -9.55
C THR A 7 -10.55 3.26 -8.22
N LYS A 8 -11.60 2.45 -8.13
CA LYS A 8 -11.88 1.63 -6.95
C LYS A 8 -11.03 0.37 -6.97
N ILE A 9 -10.48 0.02 -5.81
CA ILE A 9 -9.79 -1.24 -5.56
C ILE A 9 -10.67 -2.04 -4.60
N ASP A 10 -11.08 -3.26 -4.99
CA ASP A 10 -11.78 -4.16 -4.06
C ASP A 10 -10.79 -4.66 -3.01
N CYS A 11 -11.09 -4.44 -1.74
CA CYS A 11 -10.25 -4.86 -0.63
C CYS A 11 -10.03 -6.39 -0.59
N LYS A 12 -10.91 -7.19 -1.19
CA LYS A 12 -10.77 -8.64 -1.31
C LYS A 12 -9.68 -9.07 -2.28
N GLU A 13 -9.30 -8.21 -3.21
CA GLU A 13 -8.26 -8.49 -4.20
C GLU A 13 -6.85 -8.13 -3.69
N LEU A 14 -6.77 -7.41 -2.57
CA LEU A 14 -5.52 -6.98 -1.97
C LEU A 14 -4.71 -8.16 -1.42
N LYS A 15 -3.44 -8.21 -1.80
CA LYS A 15 -2.49 -9.25 -1.39
C LYS A 15 -1.22 -8.61 -0.83
N LEU A 16 -0.55 -9.36 0.05
CA LEU A 16 0.75 -8.99 0.58
C LEU A 16 1.74 -8.70 -0.56
N GLY A 17 2.50 -7.62 -0.44
CA GLY A 17 3.52 -7.23 -1.43
C GLY A 17 3.00 -6.42 -2.62
N MET A 18 1.68 -6.30 -2.82
CA MET A 18 1.12 -5.43 -3.87
C MET A 18 1.55 -3.98 -3.68
N ARG A 19 1.86 -3.30 -4.80
CA ARG A 19 2.28 -1.90 -4.87
C ARG A 19 1.45 -1.16 -5.90
N PHE A 20 1.23 0.12 -5.69
CA PHE A 20 0.47 0.97 -6.61
C PHE A 20 1.33 2.14 -7.09
N SER A 21 1.17 2.53 -8.34
CA SER A 21 1.92 3.62 -9.00
C SER A 21 1.51 5.02 -8.53
N ALA A 22 0.65 5.10 -7.52
CA ALA A 22 0.15 6.31 -6.91
C ALA A 22 -0.34 5.96 -5.50
N PRO A 23 -0.57 6.94 -4.61
CA PRO A 23 -1.11 6.67 -3.29
C PRO A 23 -2.50 6.03 -3.37
N VAL A 24 -2.80 5.24 -2.35
CA VAL A 24 -4.09 4.63 -2.11
C VAL A 24 -4.75 5.36 -0.93
N PHE A 25 -6.02 5.70 -1.10
CA PHE A 25 -6.85 6.45 -0.17
C PHE A 25 -8.01 5.60 0.32
N PHE A 26 -8.61 6.02 1.42
CA PHE A 26 -9.91 5.51 1.84
C PHE A 26 -11.02 5.96 0.89
N ASP A 27 -12.26 5.58 1.20
CA ASP A 27 -13.45 5.84 0.40
C ASP A 27 -13.80 7.34 0.28
N ASP A 28 -13.24 8.18 1.16
CA ASP A 28 -13.31 9.64 1.10
C ASP A 28 -12.43 10.26 0.00
N GLY A 29 -11.41 9.56 -0.49
CA GLY A 29 -10.44 10.08 -1.47
C GLY A 29 -9.49 11.16 -0.94
N GLU A 30 -9.52 11.45 0.36
CA GLU A 30 -8.72 12.47 1.03
C GLU A 30 -7.68 11.85 1.97
N ASN A 31 -8.11 10.90 2.82
CA ASN A 31 -7.24 10.25 3.79
C ASN A 31 -6.44 9.12 3.14
N MET A 32 -5.12 9.18 3.28
CA MET A 32 -4.22 8.20 2.68
C MET A 32 -4.16 6.92 3.52
N PHE A 33 -4.30 5.78 2.85
CA PHE A 33 -4.12 4.46 3.42
C PHE A 33 -2.72 3.90 3.16
N LEU A 34 -2.21 4.06 1.93
CA LEU A 34 -0.90 3.53 1.51
C LEU A 34 -0.20 4.55 0.61
N GLY A 35 1.09 4.78 0.87
CA GLY A 35 1.91 5.62 0.00
C GLY A 35 2.16 5.01 -1.38
N GLU A 36 2.50 5.87 -2.33
CA GLU A 36 2.95 5.45 -3.67
C GLU A 36 4.14 4.49 -3.58
N GLU A 37 4.11 3.43 -4.40
CA GLU A 37 5.10 2.34 -4.45
C GLU A 37 5.38 1.62 -3.13
N LYS A 38 4.62 1.89 -2.06
CA LYS A 38 4.74 1.13 -0.81
C LYS A 38 4.07 -0.23 -0.97
N ALA A 39 4.74 -1.26 -0.46
CA ALA A 39 4.21 -2.61 -0.44
C ALA A 39 3.14 -2.78 0.63
N LEU A 40 2.03 -3.43 0.28
CA LEU A 40 1.08 -3.91 1.25
C LEU A 40 1.76 -4.91 2.21
N LYS A 41 1.47 -4.75 3.50
CA LYS A 41 2.03 -5.55 4.60
C LYS A 41 0.87 -6.19 5.35
N ASN A 42 1.16 -7.21 6.16
CA ASN A 42 0.12 -7.93 6.91
C ASN A 42 -0.71 -7.01 7.80
N TYR A 43 -0.10 -6.02 8.46
CA TYR A 43 -0.84 -5.09 9.32
C TYR A 43 -1.80 -4.18 8.53
N HIS A 44 -1.47 -3.81 7.29
CA HIS A 44 -2.37 -3.08 6.39
C HIS A 44 -3.62 -3.92 6.07
N ILE A 45 -3.41 -5.18 5.68
CA ILE A 45 -4.51 -6.12 5.35
C ILE A 45 -5.38 -6.38 6.58
N ASN A 46 -4.75 -6.59 7.74
CA ASN A 46 -5.46 -6.80 9.00
C ASN A 46 -6.30 -5.57 9.39
N ALA A 47 -5.81 -4.35 9.16
CA ALA A 47 -6.56 -3.12 9.44
C ALA A 47 -7.83 -3.03 8.57
N ILE A 48 -7.70 -3.26 7.25
CA ILE A 48 -8.82 -3.29 6.30
C ILE A 48 -9.89 -4.29 6.75
N GLN A 49 -9.48 -5.51 7.11
CA GLN A 49 -10.39 -6.56 7.56
C GLN A 49 -11.09 -6.20 8.87
N ARG A 50 -10.35 -5.69 9.86
CA ARG A 50 -10.89 -5.30 11.17
C ARG A 50 -11.89 -4.16 11.07
N TRP A 51 -11.66 -3.21 10.17
CA TRP A 51 -12.53 -2.06 9.96
C TRP A 51 -13.62 -2.31 8.91
N ASN A 52 -13.66 -3.50 8.32
CA ASN A 52 -14.62 -3.90 7.28
C ASN A 52 -14.67 -2.90 6.11
N ILE A 53 -13.51 -2.47 5.64
CA ILE A 53 -13.40 -1.56 4.49
C ILE A 53 -13.66 -2.36 3.20
N GLU A 54 -14.68 -1.97 2.43
CA GLU A 54 -15.06 -2.69 1.20
C GLU A 54 -14.17 -2.36 0.01
N TYR A 55 -13.80 -1.09 -0.15
CA TYR A 55 -12.97 -0.63 -1.25
C TYR A 55 -12.05 0.52 -0.83
N LEU A 56 -10.97 0.68 -1.59
CA LEU A 56 -10.07 1.82 -1.51
C LEU A 56 -10.05 2.56 -2.84
N LEU A 57 -9.47 3.76 -2.85
CA LEU A 57 -9.37 4.61 -4.02
C LEU A 57 -7.91 4.84 -4.41
N THR A 58 -7.58 4.77 -5.69
CA THR A 58 -6.30 5.24 -6.22
C THR A 58 -6.51 5.88 -7.58
N TYR A 59 -5.64 6.80 -7.99
CA TYR A 59 -5.59 7.29 -9.37
C TYR A 59 -4.44 6.66 -10.17
N GLY A 60 -3.74 5.70 -9.58
CA GLY A 60 -2.68 4.91 -10.21
C GLY A 60 -3.16 3.54 -10.69
N HIS A 61 -2.20 2.66 -10.94
CA HIS A 61 -2.41 1.26 -11.31
C HIS A 61 -1.54 0.33 -10.47
N LEU A 62 -1.88 -0.95 -10.43
CA LEU A 62 -1.08 -1.97 -9.77
C LEU A 62 0.27 -2.11 -10.49
N VAL A 63 1.36 -2.09 -9.72
CA VAL A 63 2.71 -2.33 -10.24
C VAL A 63 2.93 -3.84 -10.30
N THR A 64 2.84 -4.41 -11.50
CA THR A 64 3.17 -5.82 -11.76
C THR A 64 4.67 -5.94 -12.01
N ASP A 65 5.37 -6.73 -11.19
CA ASP A 65 6.83 -6.81 -11.20
C ASP A 65 7.45 -7.09 -12.58
N GLY A 66 8.23 -6.12 -13.03
CA GLY A 66 9.28 -6.25 -14.04
C GLY A 66 10.43 -5.27 -13.80
N LYS A 67 10.44 -4.53 -12.69
CA LYS A 67 11.46 -3.54 -12.35
C LYS A 67 11.72 -3.46 -10.84
N GLU A 68 12.99 -3.22 -10.57
CA GLU A 68 13.79 -3.40 -9.37
C GLU A 68 13.24 -2.78 -8.06
N PRO A 69 13.65 -3.32 -6.89
CA PRO A 69 13.29 -2.78 -5.59
C PRO A 69 13.65 -1.29 -5.49
N THR A 70 12.65 -0.45 -5.19
CA THR A 70 12.88 0.95 -4.91
C THR A 70 13.52 1.12 -3.53
N SER A 71 14.17 2.26 -3.31
CA SER A 71 14.96 2.64 -2.13
C SER A 71 14.24 2.47 -0.79
N ASP A 72 12.90 2.36 -0.80
CA ASP A 72 12.10 2.07 0.39
C ASP A 72 12.24 0.64 0.95
N SER A 73 12.70 -0.32 0.14
CA SER A 73 13.08 -1.64 0.65
C SER A 73 14.33 -1.59 1.54
N LEU A 74 15.18 -0.58 1.39
CA LEU A 74 16.41 -0.44 2.17
C LEU A 74 16.12 -0.01 3.62
N TYR A 75 15.16 0.91 3.82
CA TYR A 75 14.76 1.37 5.15
C TYR A 75 14.00 0.31 5.98
N MET A 76 13.53 -0.77 5.35
CA MET A 76 12.84 -1.87 6.04
C MET A 76 13.79 -2.99 6.51
N LEU A 77 15.04 -3.00 6.03
CA LEU A 77 16.09 -3.88 6.53
C LEU A 77 16.67 -3.35 7.86
N GLU A 78 16.71 -2.03 8.05
CA GLU A 78 17.18 -1.41 9.30
C GLU A 78 16.29 -1.76 10.51
N ASP A 79 14.97 -1.86 10.34
CA ASP A 79 14.04 -2.24 11.43
C ASP A 79 14.15 -3.73 11.87
N LEU A 80 14.94 -4.56 11.18
CA LEU A 80 15.13 -5.98 11.50
C LEU A 80 16.45 -6.31 12.20
N GLU A 81 17.37 -5.34 12.37
CA GLU A 81 18.68 -5.57 13.02
C GLU A 81 18.68 -5.40 14.56
N GLU A 82 17.53 -5.19 15.21
CA GLU A 82 17.40 -5.08 16.68
C GLU A 82 16.94 -6.39 17.35
N VAL A 83 17.57 -7.53 17.05
CA VAL A 83 17.40 -8.77 17.84
C VAL A 83 18.69 -9.60 17.90
N GLU A 84 19.72 -9.12 18.60
CA GLU A 84 20.68 -10.00 19.28
C GLU A 84 21.47 -9.27 20.38
N GLU A 85 21.05 -9.42 21.64
CA GLU A 85 21.96 -9.46 22.79
C GLU A 85 21.21 -10.12 23.98
N LEU A 86 21.43 -11.43 24.14
CA LEU A 86 21.15 -12.20 25.37
C LEU A 86 22.47 -12.82 25.85
#